data_AF-A0A552V825-F1
#
_entry.id   AF-A0A552V825-F1
#
_cell.length_a   1.000
_cell.length_b   1.000
_cell.length_c   1.000
_cell.angle_alpha   90.00
_cell.angle_beta   90.00
_cell.angle_gamma   90.00
#
_symmetry.space_group_name_H-M   'P 1'
#
loop_
_entity.id
_entity.type
_entity.pdbx_description
1 polymer ?
#
loop_
_entity_poly.entity_id
_entity_poly.type
_entity_poly.pdbx_seq_one_letter_code
_entity_poly.pdbx_strand_id
1 'polypeptide(L)'
;MKNTMLAMLALAGVMLFSCSAPSINEIEETDEIMPDTTANGLRLAATVNTNAFLSCGCTESTAKITTTESATWATTFAPLVKFDRAAPDYPTSVEDIWASTNPGSIVCNGQLQLTNSTAPTSLNFPTYYDVQQHPTDADKVFIDYWFTYKKQEPCSAGQGGHDYDWEHIVIQFKKSTQRIVTVTYYQHGGWYTIDWRNKAAGTRVVAFVGKYAHGMYNNSNTISFIGYACTYFGDYRNPADATDEASTWNNLVRMTCDKTEFNFNGGWGTTGKGPLHRDRQYWNFAACNGSDTFGTNGCSGSDFAVGTIIGTIN
;
A
#
# COMPACT_ATOMS: atom_id res chain seq x y z
N MET A 1 41.15 52.67 -13.89
CA MET A 1 40.54 53.64 -14.83
C MET A 1 39.20 53.07 -15.22
N LYS A 2 38.10 53.68 -14.73
CA LYS A 2 37.19 54.53 -15.52
C LYS A 2 36.53 53.70 -16.64
N ASN A 3 35.21 53.57 -16.76
CA ASN A 3 34.14 54.37 -16.18
C ASN A 3 32.79 53.75 -16.62
N THR A 4 31.75 53.85 -15.75
CA THR A 4 30.38 54.38 -16.01
C THR A 4 29.67 54.04 -17.32
N MET A 5 28.36 53.85 -17.44
CA MET A 5 27.13 54.21 -16.71
C MET A 5 25.99 53.65 -17.63
N LEU A 6 24.79 53.30 -17.20
CA LEU A 6 23.61 54.18 -17.00
C LEU A 6 22.45 53.16 -16.78
N ALA A 7 21.83 53.00 -15.61
CA ALA A 7 20.78 53.83 -15.01
C ALA A 7 19.66 54.25 -15.97
N MET A 8 18.46 53.67 -15.83
CA MET A 8 17.23 54.45 -15.72
C MET A 8 16.16 53.71 -14.91
N LEU A 9 15.74 54.39 -13.85
CA LEU A 9 14.54 54.20 -13.04
C LEU A 9 13.27 54.51 -13.85
N ALA A 10 12.17 53.85 -13.47
CA ALA A 10 10.89 54.47 -13.08
C ALA A 10 9.83 53.35 -12.96
N LEU A 11 8.74 53.43 -12.19
CA LEU A 11 8.32 54.11 -10.97
C LEU A 11 6.87 53.59 -10.75
N ALA A 12 6.43 53.56 -9.50
CA ALA A 12 5.03 53.67 -9.05
C ALA A 12 4.03 52.52 -9.32
N GLY A 13 3.39 52.09 -8.23
CA GLY A 13 2.19 51.26 -8.26
C GLY A 13 1.77 50.72 -6.89
N VAL A 14 1.66 51.58 -5.87
CA VAL A 14 0.99 51.23 -4.61
C VAL A 14 -0.52 51.20 -4.88
N MET A 15 -1.15 50.03 -4.70
CA MET A 15 -2.59 49.89 -4.54
C MET A 15 -2.83 49.03 -3.30
N LEU A 16 -3.14 49.70 -2.20
CA LEU A 16 -3.75 49.11 -1.02
C LEU A 16 -5.22 48.88 -1.32
N PHE A 17 -5.67 47.63 -1.36
CA PHE A 17 -7.08 47.29 -1.27
C PHE A 17 -7.33 46.59 0.06
N SER A 18 -7.89 47.37 0.99
CA SER A 18 -8.51 46.92 2.22
C SER A 18 -10.02 46.80 1.97
N CYS A 19 -10.56 45.59 2.00
CA CYS A 19 -12.01 45.38 2.11
C CYS A 19 -12.30 44.30 3.16
N SER A 20 -12.63 44.78 4.35
CA SER A 20 -13.75 44.37 5.20
C SER A 20 -14.19 42.90 5.18
N ALA A 21 -13.82 42.17 6.23
CA ALA A 21 -14.55 40.99 6.68
C ALA A 21 -15.91 41.41 7.28
N PRO A 22 -17.03 40.75 6.95
CA PRO A 22 -18.25 40.87 7.73
C PRO A 22 -18.14 40.10 9.05
N SER A 23 -18.59 40.75 10.11
CA SER A 23 -18.72 40.27 11.47
C SER A 23 -19.89 39.29 11.63
N ILE A 24 -19.62 38.21 12.39
CA ILE A 24 -20.44 37.61 13.45
C ILE A 24 -21.92 37.34 13.12
N ASN A 25 -22.26 36.04 13.04
CA ASN A 25 -23.46 35.53 13.69
C ASN A 25 -23.01 34.46 14.69
N GLU A 26 -23.13 34.79 15.97
CA GLU A 26 -23.16 33.85 17.08
C GLU A 26 -24.38 32.94 16.89
N ILE A 27 -24.15 31.64 16.80
CA ILE A 27 -25.16 30.64 17.13
C ILE A 27 -24.66 30.02 18.43
N GLU A 28 -25.27 30.43 19.54
CA GLU A 28 -25.36 29.61 20.74
C GLU A 28 -26.09 28.33 20.35
N GLU A 29 -25.36 27.23 20.20
CA GLU A 29 -25.93 25.90 20.28
C GLU A 29 -25.47 25.26 21.57
N THR A 30 -26.47 24.93 22.37
CA THR A 30 -26.42 24.43 23.73
C THR A 30 -25.57 23.17 23.85
N ASP A 31 -24.67 23.17 24.84
CA ASP A 31 -23.99 21.99 25.38
C ASP A 31 -25.01 20.95 25.86
N GLU A 32 -25.45 20.06 24.96
CA GLU A 32 -25.96 18.77 25.36
C GLU A 32 -24.79 17.80 25.49
N ILE A 33 -24.43 17.56 26.75
CA ILE A 33 -23.55 16.49 27.20
C ILE A 33 -24.17 15.15 26.73
N MET A 34 -23.71 14.68 25.58
CA MET A 34 -23.99 13.32 25.11
C MET A 34 -23.18 12.34 25.96
N PRO A 35 -23.84 11.36 26.62
CA PRO A 35 -23.15 10.41 27.48
C PRO A 35 -22.24 9.50 26.65
N ASP A 36 -20.98 9.47 27.09
CA ASP A 36 -19.96 8.47 26.80
C ASP A 36 -20.56 7.06 26.89
N THR A 37 -20.92 6.52 25.73
CA THR A 37 -21.38 5.14 25.57
C THR A 37 -20.35 4.40 24.74
N THR A 38 -19.29 3.97 25.43
CA THR A 38 -18.54 2.75 25.15
C THR A 38 -18.02 2.60 23.72
N ALA A 39 -16.75 2.96 23.55
CA ALA A 39 -15.85 2.55 22.48
C ALA A 39 -15.59 1.03 22.43
N ASN A 40 -16.65 0.21 22.43
CA ASN A 40 -16.60 -1.15 21.91
C ASN A 40 -16.81 -1.07 20.41
N GLY A 41 -15.73 -0.75 19.68
CA GLY A 41 -15.70 -0.88 18.24
C GLY A 41 -16.25 -2.25 17.85
N LEU A 42 -17.33 -2.25 17.06
CA LEU A 42 -17.98 -3.44 16.55
C LEU A 42 -16.94 -4.36 15.88
N ARG A 43 -16.41 -5.31 16.65
CA ARG A 43 -15.72 -6.48 16.11
C ARG A 43 -16.82 -7.29 15.43
N LEU A 44 -16.86 -7.25 14.10
CA LEU A 44 -17.77 -8.09 13.35
C LEU A 44 -17.47 -9.55 13.72
N ALA A 45 -18.53 -10.31 14.01
CA ALA A 45 -18.46 -11.76 13.89
C ALA A 45 -17.97 -12.08 12.47
N ALA A 46 -17.11 -13.09 12.32
CA ALA A 46 -16.60 -13.50 11.02
C ALA A 46 -17.76 -13.69 10.03
N THR A 47 -17.88 -12.78 9.05
CA THR A 47 -18.92 -12.89 8.02
C THR A 47 -18.51 -14.01 7.07
N VAL A 48 -19.30 -15.08 7.03
CA VAL A 48 -19.16 -16.14 6.03
C VAL A 48 -19.87 -15.65 4.77
N ASN A 49 -19.13 -15.56 3.67
CA ASN A 49 -19.69 -15.10 2.40
C ASN A 49 -20.83 -16.02 1.92
N THR A 50 -21.96 -15.42 1.52
CA THR A 50 -23.14 -16.09 0.96
C THR A 50 -23.25 -15.99 -0.57
N ASN A 51 -22.30 -15.32 -1.26
CA ASN A 51 -22.29 -15.22 -2.72
C ASN A 51 -22.00 -16.57 -3.38
N ALA A 52 -22.91 -17.00 -4.26
CA ALA A 52 -22.94 -18.34 -4.82
C ALA A 52 -21.87 -18.65 -5.88
N PHE A 53 -21.16 -17.64 -6.41
CA PHE A 53 -20.27 -17.85 -7.55
C PHE A 53 -18.98 -18.60 -7.17
N LEU A 54 -18.43 -18.37 -5.96
CA LEU A 54 -17.30 -19.14 -5.41
C LEU A 54 -17.34 -19.10 -3.87
N SER A 55 -17.97 -20.09 -3.23
CA SER A 55 -17.92 -20.26 -1.78
C SER A 55 -16.65 -21.01 -1.36
N CYS A 56 -15.47 -20.43 -1.63
CA CYS A 56 -14.18 -21.07 -1.36
C CYS A 56 -13.67 -20.84 0.09
N GLY A 57 -14.59 -20.63 1.05
CA GLY A 57 -14.26 -20.54 2.47
C GLY A 57 -13.46 -19.31 2.89
N CYS A 58 -13.63 -18.17 2.20
CA CYS A 58 -13.04 -16.91 2.65
C CYS A 58 -13.51 -16.57 4.06
N THR A 59 -12.57 -16.18 4.93
CA THR A 59 -12.86 -15.79 6.31
C THR A 59 -12.25 -14.42 6.59
N GLU A 60 -13.08 -13.52 7.11
CA GLU A 60 -12.62 -12.22 7.58
C GLU A 60 -11.85 -12.34 8.90
N SER A 61 -10.83 -11.51 9.07
CA SER A 61 -10.09 -11.45 10.34
C SER A 61 -11.00 -10.94 11.45
N THR A 62 -10.97 -11.59 12.61
CA THR A 62 -11.68 -11.10 13.82
C THR A 62 -11.12 -9.79 14.35
N ALA A 63 -9.93 -9.39 13.89
CA ALA A 63 -9.29 -8.12 14.20
C ALA A 63 -9.66 -7.00 13.20
N LYS A 64 -10.41 -7.32 12.13
CA LYS A 64 -10.76 -6.36 11.08
C LYS A 64 -11.66 -5.25 11.59
N ILE A 65 -11.35 -4.02 11.18
CA ILE A 65 -12.17 -2.84 11.43
C ILE A 65 -12.94 -2.51 10.14
N THR A 66 -14.26 -2.46 10.22
CA THR A 66 -15.14 -2.22 9.05
C THR A 66 -15.98 -0.95 9.15
N THR A 67 -15.80 -0.18 10.22
CA THR A 67 -16.45 1.11 10.43
C THR A 67 -15.99 2.15 9.40
N THR A 68 -16.71 3.26 9.29
CA THR A 68 -16.32 4.40 8.44
C THR A 68 -14.94 4.96 8.82
N GLU A 69 -14.55 4.91 10.09
CA GLU A 69 -13.21 5.30 10.56
C GLU A 69 -12.09 4.56 9.80
N SER A 70 -12.28 3.27 9.50
CA SER A 70 -11.28 2.48 8.76
C SER A 70 -11.00 3.04 7.37
N ALA A 71 -12.03 3.53 6.67
CA ALA A 71 -11.88 4.13 5.34
C ALA A 71 -11.20 5.50 5.41
N THR A 72 -11.47 6.29 6.46
CA THR A 72 -10.75 7.54 6.73
C THR A 72 -9.27 7.28 6.95
N TRP A 73 -8.90 6.33 7.84
CA TRP A 73 -7.49 6.00 8.06
C TRP A 73 -6.83 5.44 6.80
N ALA A 74 -7.51 4.56 6.05
CA ALA A 74 -7.02 4.05 4.79
C ALA A 74 -6.71 5.17 3.78
N THR A 75 -7.53 6.22 3.73
CA THR A 75 -7.30 7.40 2.89
C THR A 75 -6.15 8.26 3.40
N THR A 76 -6.10 8.52 4.71
CA THR A 76 -5.08 9.36 5.34
C THR A 76 -3.67 8.78 5.17
N PHE A 77 -3.50 7.48 5.41
CA PHE A 77 -2.21 6.82 5.44
C PHE A 77 -1.81 6.15 4.12
N ALA A 78 -2.69 6.15 3.11
CA ALA A 78 -2.40 5.56 1.81
C ALA A 78 -1.10 6.11 1.21
N PRO A 79 -0.19 5.24 0.74
CA PRO A 79 1.13 5.65 0.28
C PRO A 79 1.06 6.38 -1.07
N LEU A 80 2.02 7.28 -1.30
CA LEU A 80 2.39 7.68 -2.65
C LEU A 80 3.28 6.57 -3.23
N VAL A 81 2.85 5.96 -4.33
CA VAL A 81 3.62 4.89 -4.98
C VAL A 81 4.38 5.48 -6.17
N LYS A 82 5.66 5.14 -6.30
CA LYS A 82 6.55 5.62 -7.36
C LYS A 82 7.06 4.46 -8.19
N PHE A 83 6.87 4.55 -9.49
CA PHE A 83 7.31 3.53 -10.43
C PHE A 83 8.64 3.93 -11.07
N ASP A 84 9.35 2.95 -11.62
CA ASP A 84 10.45 3.26 -12.52
C ASP A 84 9.90 3.98 -13.77
N ARG A 85 10.62 5.00 -14.25
CA ARG A 85 10.23 5.77 -15.46
C ARG A 85 10.05 4.93 -16.73
N ALA A 86 10.59 3.71 -16.72
CA ALA A 86 10.49 2.75 -17.80
C ALA A 86 9.78 1.47 -17.34
N ALA A 87 8.91 1.56 -16.34
CA ALA A 87 8.04 0.45 -15.91
C ALA A 87 7.28 -0.12 -17.11
N PRO A 88 7.31 -1.44 -17.31
CA PRO A 88 6.63 -2.08 -18.44
C PRO A 88 5.11 -2.15 -18.25
N ASP A 89 4.65 -2.09 -17.01
CA ASP A 89 3.26 -2.26 -16.62
C ASP A 89 2.93 -1.56 -15.28
N TYR A 90 1.65 -1.49 -14.98
CA TYR A 90 1.10 -0.97 -13.73
C TYR A 90 0.06 -1.93 -13.15
N PRO A 91 -0.32 -1.77 -11.86
CA PRO A 91 -1.37 -2.57 -11.27
C PRO A 91 -2.69 -2.51 -12.03
N THR A 92 -3.52 -3.54 -11.86
CA THR A 92 -4.89 -3.62 -12.39
C THR A 92 -5.89 -4.00 -11.32
N SER A 93 -7.15 -4.15 -11.72
CA SER A 93 -8.21 -4.64 -10.86
C SER A 93 -8.33 -6.16 -10.86
N VAL A 94 -8.81 -6.73 -9.76
CA VAL A 94 -9.09 -8.17 -9.65
C VAL A 94 -10.15 -8.65 -10.66
N GLU A 95 -11.06 -7.77 -11.08
CA GLU A 95 -12.01 -8.05 -12.16
C GLU A 95 -11.29 -8.23 -13.51
N ASP A 96 -10.29 -7.38 -13.80
CA ASP A 96 -9.48 -7.51 -15.01
C ASP A 96 -8.56 -8.75 -14.94
N ILE A 97 -8.09 -9.11 -13.74
CA ILE A 97 -7.42 -10.41 -13.54
C ILE A 97 -8.36 -11.55 -13.94
N TRP A 98 -9.59 -11.57 -13.41
CA TRP A 98 -10.56 -12.60 -13.73
C TRP A 98 -10.92 -12.65 -15.22
N ALA A 99 -11.13 -11.49 -15.84
CA ALA A 99 -11.40 -11.39 -17.28
C ALA A 99 -10.22 -11.86 -18.14
N SER A 100 -9.00 -11.77 -17.61
CA SER A 100 -7.76 -12.21 -18.27
C SER A 100 -7.37 -13.65 -17.92
N THR A 101 -8.22 -14.38 -17.20
CA THR A 101 -7.98 -15.75 -16.74
C THR A 101 -8.81 -16.74 -17.54
N ASN A 102 -8.29 -17.95 -17.77
CA ASN A 102 -9.07 -19.08 -18.26
C ASN A 102 -10.23 -19.37 -17.29
N PRO A 103 -11.51 -19.20 -17.70
CA PRO A 103 -12.65 -19.39 -16.79
C PRO A 103 -12.70 -20.80 -16.17
N GLY A 104 -12.22 -21.83 -16.89
CA GLY A 104 -12.18 -23.20 -16.37
C GLY A 104 -11.15 -23.41 -15.24
N SER A 105 -10.23 -22.45 -15.05
CA SER A 105 -9.23 -22.48 -13.97
C SER A 105 -9.70 -21.78 -12.68
N ILE A 106 -10.80 -21.03 -12.75
CA ILE A 106 -11.40 -20.32 -11.61
C ILE A 106 -12.27 -21.29 -10.80
N VAL A 107 -11.61 -22.20 -10.07
CA VAL A 107 -12.25 -23.19 -9.20
C VAL A 107 -11.59 -23.17 -7.83
N CYS A 108 -12.33 -23.46 -6.75
CA CYS A 108 -11.75 -23.51 -5.41
C CYS A 108 -10.57 -24.48 -5.37
N ASN A 109 -9.47 -24.08 -4.73
CA ASN A 109 -8.18 -24.77 -4.66
C ASN A 109 -7.49 -24.98 -6.04
N GLY A 110 -8.00 -24.37 -7.10
CA GLY A 110 -7.38 -24.38 -8.42
C GLY A 110 -6.17 -23.45 -8.52
N GLN A 111 -5.68 -23.29 -9.74
CA GLN A 111 -4.61 -22.35 -10.07
C GLN A 111 -5.06 -21.50 -11.26
N LEU A 112 -5.09 -20.18 -11.12
CA LEU A 112 -5.44 -19.28 -12.22
C LEU A 112 -4.45 -19.47 -13.37
N GLN A 113 -4.98 -19.49 -14.60
CA GLN A 113 -4.19 -19.58 -15.82
C GLN A 113 -4.42 -18.34 -16.67
N LEU A 114 -3.36 -17.55 -16.89
CA LEU A 114 -3.42 -16.32 -17.67
C LEU A 114 -3.67 -16.63 -19.15
N THR A 115 -4.69 -16.01 -19.72
CA THR A 115 -5.02 -16.11 -21.15
C THR A 115 -4.79 -14.79 -21.89
N ASN A 116 -4.70 -13.67 -21.16
CA ASN A 116 -4.39 -12.37 -21.73
C ASN A 116 -3.38 -11.63 -20.85
N SER A 117 -2.13 -11.57 -21.31
CA SER A 117 -1.03 -10.90 -20.62
C SER A 117 -0.86 -9.43 -21.00
N THR A 118 -1.87 -8.78 -21.60
CA THR A 118 -1.77 -7.36 -21.97
C THR A 118 -1.68 -6.51 -20.71
N ALA A 119 -0.49 -5.94 -20.49
CA ALA A 119 -0.16 -5.07 -19.37
C ALA A 119 -1.01 -3.78 -19.36
N PRO A 120 -1.55 -3.38 -18.20
CA PRO A 120 -2.09 -2.04 -18.02
C PRO A 120 -0.98 -0.99 -18.12
N THR A 121 -1.27 0.14 -18.79
CA THR A 121 -0.32 1.25 -18.97
C THR A 121 -0.77 2.54 -18.29
N SER A 122 -1.72 2.45 -17.34
CA SER A 122 -2.34 3.59 -16.65
C SER A 122 -1.96 3.59 -15.18
N LEU A 123 -1.63 4.77 -14.63
CA LEU A 123 -1.45 4.99 -13.19
C LEU A 123 -2.77 5.12 -12.41
N ASN A 124 -3.91 4.99 -13.08
CA ASN A 124 -5.21 4.89 -12.44
C ASN A 124 -5.59 3.42 -12.27
N PHE A 125 -5.34 2.89 -11.08
CA PHE A 125 -5.61 1.51 -10.70
C PHE A 125 -6.18 1.44 -9.28
N PRO A 126 -6.95 0.38 -8.94
CA PRO A 126 -7.43 0.21 -7.58
C PRO A 126 -6.29 -0.14 -6.64
N THR A 127 -6.29 0.48 -5.46
CA THR A 127 -5.46 0.07 -4.32
C THR A 127 -6.37 -0.63 -3.33
N TYR A 128 -6.09 -1.91 -3.09
CA TYR A 128 -6.90 -2.72 -2.20
C TYR A 128 -6.43 -2.55 -0.77
N TYR A 129 -7.32 -2.48 0.20
CA TYR A 129 -6.91 -2.31 1.60
C TYR A 129 -7.67 -3.17 2.60
N ASP A 130 -6.99 -3.53 3.69
CA ASP A 130 -7.57 -4.11 4.90
C ASP A 130 -7.05 -3.35 6.13
N VAL A 131 -7.91 -3.15 7.13
CA VAL A 131 -7.56 -2.46 8.37
C VAL A 131 -7.81 -3.41 9.53
N GLN A 132 -6.80 -3.64 10.36
CA GLN A 132 -6.88 -4.53 11.51
C GLN A 132 -6.38 -3.86 12.79
N GLN A 133 -7.07 -4.10 13.89
CA GLN A 133 -6.67 -3.67 15.22
C GLN A 133 -5.81 -4.74 15.90
N HIS A 134 -4.76 -4.35 16.60
CA HIS A 134 -4.04 -5.27 17.46
C HIS A 134 -5.00 -5.88 18.51
N PRO A 135 -5.02 -7.22 18.70
CA PRO A 135 -6.05 -7.88 19.50
C PRO A 135 -6.08 -7.44 20.97
N THR A 136 -4.93 -7.02 21.50
CA THR A 136 -4.72 -6.59 22.91
C THR A 136 -4.24 -5.15 23.07
N ASP A 137 -4.17 -4.35 22.00
CA ASP A 137 -3.75 -2.94 22.04
C ASP A 137 -4.67 -2.14 21.13
N ALA A 138 -5.74 -1.60 21.70
CA ALA A 138 -6.78 -0.90 20.93
C ALA A 138 -6.25 0.37 20.23
N ASP A 139 -5.10 0.89 20.67
CA ASP A 139 -4.50 2.06 20.08
C ASP A 139 -3.62 1.71 18.87
N LYS A 140 -3.26 0.45 18.66
CA LYS A 140 -2.39 0.00 17.57
C LYS A 140 -3.20 -0.58 16.42
N VAL A 141 -3.07 0.05 15.26
CA VAL A 141 -3.80 -0.33 14.05
C VAL A 141 -2.81 -0.59 12.92
N PHE A 142 -3.11 -1.61 12.12
CA PHE A 142 -2.38 -1.99 10.92
C PHE A 142 -3.27 -1.75 9.71
N ILE A 143 -2.73 -1.09 8.69
CA ILE A 143 -3.36 -0.96 7.38
C ILE A 143 -2.47 -1.64 6.36
N ASP A 144 -3.07 -2.51 5.58
CA ASP A 144 -2.41 -3.32 4.58
C ASP A 144 -2.92 -2.91 3.20
N TYR A 145 -2.04 -2.40 2.34
CA TYR A 145 -2.38 -1.95 0.99
C TYR A 145 -1.78 -2.87 -0.06
N TRP A 146 -2.63 -3.44 -0.89
CA TRP A 146 -2.28 -4.39 -1.94
C TRP A 146 -2.46 -3.82 -3.35
N PHE A 147 -1.57 -4.25 -4.23
CA PHE A 147 -1.54 -3.98 -5.66
C PHE A 147 -1.46 -5.32 -6.40
N THR A 148 -2.22 -5.48 -7.47
CA THR A 148 -2.18 -6.71 -8.28
C THR A 148 -1.79 -6.43 -9.70
N TYR A 149 -0.95 -7.30 -10.26
CA TYR A 149 -0.45 -7.21 -11.63
C TYR A 149 -0.86 -8.46 -12.39
N LYS A 150 -0.98 -8.34 -13.72
CA LYS A 150 -1.28 -9.52 -14.57
C LYS A 150 -0.10 -10.47 -14.67
N LYS A 151 1.12 -9.95 -14.59
CA LYS A 151 2.33 -10.72 -14.84
C LYS A 151 3.51 -9.99 -14.24
N GLN A 152 4.41 -10.72 -13.60
CA GLN A 152 5.76 -10.25 -13.29
C GLN A 152 6.67 -10.58 -14.48
N GLU A 153 7.36 -9.59 -15.03
CA GLU A 153 8.28 -9.83 -16.13
C GLU A 153 9.59 -10.48 -15.63
N PRO A 154 10.24 -11.34 -16.44
CA PRO A 154 11.51 -11.94 -16.05
C PRO A 154 12.59 -10.88 -15.80
N CYS A 155 13.21 -10.93 -14.61
CA CYS A 155 14.36 -10.10 -14.25
C CYS A 155 15.68 -10.60 -14.89
N SER A 156 15.70 -11.85 -15.38
CA SER A 156 16.74 -12.42 -16.24
C SER A 156 16.19 -13.59 -17.05
N ALA A 157 16.96 -14.10 -18.01
CA ALA A 157 16.52 -15.18 -18.89
C ALA A 157 16.10 -16.43 -18.09
N GLY A 158 14.79 -16.74 -18.12
CA GLY A 158 14.22 -17.90 -17.43
C GLY A 158 14.07 -17.76 -15.92
N GLN A 159 14.23 -16.56 -15.34
CA GLN A 159 14.11 -16.34 -13.90
C GLN A 159 13.18 -15.17 -13.57
N GLY A 160 12.49 -15.30 -12.44
CA GLY A 160 11.64 -14.24 -11.87
C GLY A 160 10.26 -14.11 -12.53
N GLY A 161 10.11 -14.40 -13.82
CA GLY A 161 8.81 -14.19 -14.48
C GLY A 161 7.73 -15.18 -14.02
N HIS A 162 6.52 -14.68 -13.77
CA HIS A 162 5.34 -15.50 -13.47
C HIS A 162 4.03 -14.78 -13.78
N ASP A 163 2.98 -15.57 -13.99
CA ASP A 163 1.61 -15.08 -14.15
C ASP A 163 1.07 -14.60 -12.82
N TYR A 164 0.42 -13.45 -12.85
CA TYR A 164 -0.15 -12.72 -11.73
C TYR A 164 0.86 -12.35 -10.66
N ASP A 165 0.63 -11.21 -10.04
CA ASP A 165 1.46 -10.76 -8.95
C ASP A 165 0.65 -10.00 -7.92
N TRP A 166 1.12 -10.05 -6.68
CA TRP A 166 0.48 -9.39 -5.54
C TRP A 166 1.54 -8.83 -4.63
N GLU A 167 1.58 -7.50 -4.60
CA GLU A 167 2.55 -6.74 -3.83
C GLU A 167 1.84 -5.86 -2.82
N HIS A 168 2.49 -5.63 -1.68
CA HIS A 168 1.85 -4.89 -0.59
C HIS A 168 2.80 -4.19 0.36
N ILE A 169 2.20 -3.30 1.14
CA ILE A 169 2.85 -2.52 2.19
C ILE A 169 1.93 -2.46 3.40
N VAL A 170 2.51 -2.63 4.58
CA VAL A 170 1.77 -2.61 5.85
C VAL A 170 2.24 -1.41 6.68
N ILE A 171 1.29 -0.57 7.07
CA ILE A 171 1.51 0.61 7.90
C ILE A 171 0.94 0.34 9.29
N GLN A 172 1.77 0.43 10.32
CA GLN A 172 1.33 0.46 11.71
C GLN A 172 1.22 1.92 12.17
N PHE A 173 0.11 2.30 12.80
CA PHE A 173 -0.05 3.62 13.40
C PHE A 173 -0.75 3.55 14.76
N LYS A 174 -0.63 4.64 15.54
CA LYS A 174 -1.35 4.85 16.80
C LYS A 174 -2.64 5.64 16.56
N LYS A 175 -3.79 5.09 16.96
CA LYS A 175 -5.13 5.71 16.76
C LYS A 175 -5.24 7.05 17.49
N SER A 176 -4.73 7.14 18.71
CA SER A 176 -4.78 8.30 19.59
C SER A 176 -4.04 9.51 19.03
N THR A 177 -2.87 9.28 18.42
CA THR A 177 -2.02 10.35 17.90
C THR A 177 -2.09 10.50 16.38
N GLN A 178 -2.71 9.56 15.67
CA GLN A 178 -2.68 9.45 14.21
C GLN A 178 -1.25 9.51 13.66
N ARG A 179 -0.29 8.87 14.37
CA ARG A 179 1.12 8.83 13.98
C ARG A 179 1.52 7.44 13.53
N ILE A 180 2.21 7.37 12.41
CA ILE A 180 2.83 6.13 11.93
C ILE A 180 3.95 5.73 12.89
N VAL A 181 3.99 4.45 13.24
CA VAL A 181 5.03 3.85 14.07
C VAL A 181 6.02 3.11 13.18
N THR A 182 5.52 2.23 12.31
CA THR A 182 6.36 1.44 11.40
C THR A 182 5.71 1.32 10.03
N VAL A 183 6.56 1.12 9.02
CA VAL A 183 6.13 0.76 7.67
C VAL A 183 6.91 -0.48 7.25
N THR A 184 6.18 -1.52 6.85
CA THR A 184 6.74 -2.80 6.40
C THR A 184 6.56 -2.93 4.91
N TYR A 185 7.67 -3.09 4.20
CA TYR A 185 7.75 -3.20 2.76
C TYR A 185 7.99 -4.66 2.39
N TYR A 186 7.15 -5.20 1.51
CA TYR A 186 7.22 -6.59 1.07
C TYR A 186 7.80 -6.67 -0.33
N GLN A 187 8.60 -7.71 -0.56
CA GLN A 187 9.23 -7.99 -1.83
C GLN A 187 9.42 -9.49 -1.95
N HIS A 188 8.89 -10.08 -3.01
CA HIS A 188 8.88 -11.54 -3.18
C HIS A 188 8.22 -12.24 -1.97
N GLY A 189 8.90 -13.22 -1.37
CA GLY A 189 8.46 -13.88 -0.13
C GLY A 189 9.02 -13.27 1.16
N GLY A 190 9.76 -12.15 1.08
CA GLY A 190 10.41 -11.50 2.22
C GLY A 190 9.85 -10.11 2.52
N TRP A 191 10.33 -9.50 3.60
CA TRP A 191 9.93 -8.14 3.98
C TRP A 191 10.93 -7.49 4.94
N TYR A 192 10.80 -6.18 5.08
CA TYR A 192 11.57 -5.39 6.04
C TYR A 192 10.79 -4.19 6.55
N THR A 193 11.02 -3.85 7.81
CA THR A 193 10.31 -2.78 8.51
C THR A 193 11.23 -1.59 8.78
N ILE A 194 10.73 -0.40 8.48
CA ILE A 194 11.37 0.91 8.70
C ILE A 194 10.71 1.61 9.89
N ASP A 195 11.53 2.24 10.73
CA ASP A 195 11.08 3.04 11.87
C ASP A 195 10.58 4.40 11.38
N TRP A 196 9.29 4.63 11.57
CA TRP A 196 8.60 5.85 11.13
C TRP A 196 8.30 6.83 12.26
N ARG A 197 8.66 6.50 13.51
CA ARG A 197 8.33 7.32 14.69
C ARG A 197 8.95 8.72 14.65
N ASN A 198 10.11 8.84 13.98
CA ASN A 198 10.85 10.09 13.80
C ASN A 198 10.30 10.98 12.67
N LYS A 199 9.29 10.53 11.91
CA LYS A 199 8.67 11.35 10.86
C LYS A 199 7.59 12.26 11.45
N ALA A 200 7.38 13.42 10.83
CA ALA A 200 6.34 14.35 11.26
C ALA A 200 4.94 13.74 11.01
N ALA A 201 3.98 14.05 11.88
CA ALA A 201 2.59 13.64 11.66
C ALA A 201 2.05 14.22 10.34
N GLY A 202 1.23 13.45 9.63
CA GLY A 202 0.74 13.82 8.30
C GLY A 202 1.75 13.64 7.15
N THR A 203 3.00 13.24 7.43
CA THR A 203 3.95 12.86 6.37
C THR A 203 3.44 11.60 5.69
N ARG A 204 3.22 11.68 4.37
CA ARG A 204 2.77 10.53 3.59
C ARG A 204 3.91 9.55 3.34
N VAL A 205 3.61 8.26 3.47
CA VAL A 205 4.52 7.18 3.10
C VAL A 205 4.80 7.23 1.62
N VAL A 206 6.07 7.09 1.24
CA VAL A 206 6.49 6.88 -0.13
C VAL A 206 6.94 5.43 -0.26
N ALA A 207 6.46 4.76 -1.29
CA ALA A 207 6.88 3.42 -1.65
C ALA A 207 7.32 3.40 -3.11
N PHE A 208 8.47 2.81 -3.38
CA PHE A 208 8.99 2.60 -4.72
C PHE A 208 8.69 1.17 -5.15
N VAL A 209 8.32 0.99 -6.41
CA VAL A 209 7.98 -0.31 -7.01
C VAL A 209 9.17 -0.77 -7.85
N GLY A 210 9.63 -2.00 -7.63
CA GLY A 210 10.61 -2.65 -8.49
C GLY A 210 10.10 -2.75 -9.93
N LYS A 211 10.90 -2.31 -10.90
CA LYS A 211 10.53 -2.30 -12.33
C LYS A 211 10.07 -3.65 -12.86
N TYR A 212 10.70 -4.74 -12.44
CA TYR A 212 10.43 -6.07 -12.97
C TYR A 212 9.76 -6.98 -11.95
N ALA A 213 10.20 -6.88 -10.70
CA ALA A 213 9.81 -7.76 -9.61
C ALA A 213 8.72 -7.18 -8.70
N HIS A 214 8.23 -5.98 -9.03
CA HIS A 214 7.08 -5.27 -8.44
C HIS A 214 7.03 -5.00 -6.95
N GLY A 215 7.85 -5.63 -6.12
CA GLY A 215 7.72 -5.40 -4.70
C GLY A 215 8.13 -4.00 -4.29
N MET A 216 7.83 -3.75 -3.03
CA MET A 216 7.72 -2.42 -2.46
C MET A 216 8.99 -2.10 -1.70
N TYR A 217 9.44 -0.85 -1.83
CA TYR A 217 10.68 -0.38 -1.21
C TYR A 217 10.54 1.01 -0.63
N ASN A 218 11.34 1.31 0.40
CA ASN A 218 11.45 2.65 0.98
C ASN A 218 12.39 3.59 0.21
N ASN A 219 13.10 3.09 -0.82
CA ASN A 219 14.13 3.84 -1.53
C ASN A 219 14.13 3.60 -3.05
N SER A 220 14.67 4.59 -3.77
CA SER A 220 14.98 4.47 -5.19
C SER A 220 16.23 3.62 -5.44
N ASN A 221 16.41 3.18 -6.68
CA ASN A 221 17.61 2.52 -7.15
C ASN A 221 17.81 2.79 -8.64
N THR A 222 18.95 3.40 -8.98
CA THR A 222 19.34 3.71 -10.36
C THR A 222 20.37 2.74 -10.92
N ILE A 223 20.92 1.86 -10.07
CA ILE A 223 21.97 0.91 -10.42
C ILE A 223 21.35 -0.48 -10.42
N SER A 224 21.20 -1.03 -11.62
CA SER A 224 20.83 -2.42 -11.81
C SER A 224 21.43 -2.95 -13.12
N PHE A 225 21.35 -4.26 -13.32
CA PHE A 225 21.77 -4.98 -14.51
C PHE A 225 21.18 -6.40 -14.50
N ILE A 226 21.25 -7.09 -15.64
CA ILE A 226 20.71 -8.43 -15.83
C ILE A 226 21.22 -9.38 -14.73
N GLY A 227 20.30 -10.10 -14.08
CA GLY A 227 20.59 -10.99 -12.96
C GLY A 227 20.62 -10.28 -11.61
N TYR A 228 21.23 -9.10 -11.49
CA TYR A 228 21.15 -8.32 -10.24
C TYR A 228 19.74 -7.78 -9.99
N ALA A 229 18.99 -7.45 -11.06
CA ALA A 229 17.57 -7.11 -10.97
C ALA A 229 16.71 -8.22 -10.31
N CYS A 230 17.18 -9.47 -10.30
CA CYS A 230 16.51 -10.59 -9.62
C CYS A 230 16.80 -10.65 -8.12
N THR A 231 17.75 -9.86 -7.63
CA THR A 231 18.09 -9.84 -6.22
C THR A 231 17.15 -8.91 -5.47
N TYR A 232 17.00 -9.17 -4.17
CA TYR A 232 16.05 -8.47 -3.32
C TYR A 232 16.08 -6.95 -3.46
N PHE A 233 17.25 -6.30 -3.50
CA PHE A 233 17.34 -4.83 -3.64
C PHE A 233 17.79 -4.37 -5.02
N GLY A 234 18.09 -5.30 -5.92
CA GLY A 234 18.76 -4.98 -7.17
C GLY A 234 17.85 -4.49 -8.26
N ASP A 235 16.52 -4.55 -8.12
CA ASP A 235 15.60 -4.05 -9.15
C ASP A 235 15.71 -2.52 -9.36
N TYR A 236 15.39 -2.04 -10.56
CA TYR A 236 15.36 -0.61 -10.89
C TYR A 236 14.13 0.07 -10.25
N ARG A 237 14.35 1.26 -9.70
CA ARG A 237 13.35 2.09 -9.02
C ARG A 237 13.67 3.57 -9.22
N ASN A 238 13.66 4.03 -10.47
CA ASN A 238 14.16 5.34 -10.85
C ASN A 238 13.07 6.20 -11.51
N PRO A 239 12.10 6.73 -10.73
CA PRO A 239 11.14 7.70 -11.26
C PRO A 239 11.88 8.93 -11.82
N ALA A 240 11.34 9.52 -12.88
CA ALA A 240 11.82 10.77 -13.46
C ALA A 240 11.16 11.98 -12.79
N ASP A 241 9.84 11.95 -12.64
CA ASP A 241 9.04 13.03 -12.07
C ASP A 241 7.64 12.54 -11.63
N ALA A 242 6.72 13.48 -11.39
CA ALA A 242 5.36 13.19 -10.93
C ALA A 242 4.53 12.35 -11.91
N THR A 243 4.95 12.22 -13.17
CA THR A 243 4.30 11.34 -14.16
C THR A 243 4.53 9.85 -13.90
N ASP A 244 5.46 9.51 -12.99
CA ASP A 244 5.73 8.14 -12.54
C ASP A 244 5.14 7.86 -11.14
N GLU A 245 4.27 8.75 -10.64
CA GLU A 245 3.73 8.70 -9.27
C GLU A 245 2.22 8.42 -9.26
N ALA A 246 1.80 7.41 -8.50
CA ALA A 246 0.40 7.08 -8.25
C ALA A 246 -0.04 7.50 -6.85
N SER A 247 -1.05 8.35 -6.80
CA SER A 247 -1.77 8.74 -5.59
C SER A 247 -2.80 7.67 -5.22
N THR A 248 -2.39 6.68 -4.42
CA THR A 248 -3.21 5.46 -4.16
C THR A 248 -4.52 5.72 -3.42
N TRP A 249 -4.64 6.86 -2.73
CA TRP A 249 -5.86 7.28 -2.04
C TRP A 249 -7.01 7.66 -2.99
N ASN A 250 -6.76 7.83 -4.28
CA ASN A 250 -7.78 8.23 -5.25
C ASN A 250 -8.71 7.07 -5.68
N ASN A 251 -8.32 5.82 -5.43
CA ASN A 251 -9.07 4.63 -5.85
C ASN A 251 -8.90 3.49 -4.85
N LEU A 252 -9.34 3.72 -3.61
CA LEU A 252 -9.27 2.72 -2.54
C LEU A 252 -10.44 1.76 -2.58
N VAL A 253 -10.15 0.46 -2.58
CA VAL A 253 -11.15 -0.61 -2.56
C VAL A 253 -10.93 -1.47 -1.33
N ARG A 254 -11.89 -1.47 -0.41
CA ARG A 254 -11.81 -2.32 0.78
C ARG A 254 -11.87 -3.79 0.37
N MET A 255 -10.89 -4.59 0.80
CA MET A 255 -10.95 -6.03 0.63
C MET A 255 -12.08 -6.59 1.49
N THR A 256 -12.91 -7.45 0.91
CA THR A 256 -13.99 -8.13 1.62
C THR A 256 -14.22 -9.51 1.03
N CYS A 257 -14.53 -10.48 1.88
CA CYS A 257 -15.02 -11.78 1.45
C CYS A 257 -16.35 -11.67 0.69
N ASP A 258 -17.09 -10.57 0.74
CA ASP A 258 -18.31 -10.41 -0.09
C ASP A 258 -17.98 -10.25 -1.58
N LYS A 259 -16.75 -9.80 -1.89
CA LYS A 259 -16.28 -9.58 -3.25
C LYS A 259 -15.76 -10.90 -3.83
N THR A 260 -16.41 -11.35 -4.89
CA THR A 260 -16.21 -12.70 -5.46
C THR A 260 -14.74 -13.00 -5.75
N GLU A 261 -14.00 -12.04 -6.28
CA GLU A 261 -12.60 -12.21 -6.66
C GLU A 261 -11.69 -12.53 -5.47
N PHE A 262 -11.95 -11.91 -4.32
CA PHE A 262 -11.19 -12.16 -3.10
C PHE A 262 -11.53 -13.49 -2.42
N ASN A 263 -12.61 -14.16 -2.83
CA ASN A 263 -12.94 -15.47 -2.30
C ASN A 263 -12.04 -16.58 -2.81
N PHE A 264 -11.41 -16.40 -3.97
CA PHE A 264 -10.61 -17.44 -4.59
C PHE A 264 -9.43 -17.84 -3.69
N ASN A 265 -9.47 -19.09 -3.19
CA ASN A 265 -8.53 -19.64 -2.21
C ASN A 265 -7.37 -20.44 -2.84
N GLY A 266 -7.36 -20.52 -4.17
CA GLY A 266 -6.35 -21.21 -4.97
C GLY A 266 -5.11 -20.37 -5.23
N GLY A 267 -4.26 -20.86 -6.13
CA GLY A 267 -3.04 -20.18 -6.58
C GLY A 267 -3.34 -19.07 -7.58
N TRP A 268 -2.85 -17.87 -7.31
CA TRP A 268 -2.86 -16.76 -8.29
C TRP A 268 -1.66 -16.95 -9.20
N GLY A 269 -1.83 -17.75 -10.25
CA GLY A 269 -0.72 -18.28 -11.03
C GLY A 269 0.10 -19.27 -10.21
N THR A 270 1.39 -19.37 -10.46
CA THR A 270 2.27 -20.28 -9.70
C THR A 270 2.66 -19.70 -8.33
N THR A 271 2.33 -18.44 -8.07
CA THR A 271 2.85 -17.64 -6.97
C THR A 271 1.78 -17.33 -5.93
N GLY A 272 1.66 -18.24 -4.96
CA GLY A 272 0.93 -18.01 -3.72
C GLY A 272 -0.58 -17.80 -3.86
N LYS A 273 -1.22 -17.48 -2.73
CA LYS A 273 -2.67 -17.23 -2.65
C LYS A 273 -2.98 -15.74 -2.69
N GLY A 274 -4.25 -15.38 -2.88
CA GLY A 274 -4.70 -14.00 -2.80
C GLY A 274 -4.65 -13.42 -1.38
N PRO A 275 -4.78 -12.09 -1.21
CA PRO A 275 -4.58 -11.39 0.06
C PRO A 275 -5.41 -11.94 1.24
N LEU A 276 -6.69 -12.24 1.02
CA LEU A 276 -7.58 -12.73 2.08
C LEU A 276 -7.29 -14.16 2.54
N HIS A 277 -6.39 -14.87 1.86
CA HIS A 277 -5.96 -16.23 2.19
C HIS A 277 -4.51 -16.31 2.66
N ARG A 278 -3.86 -15.16 2.89
CA ARG A 278 -2.55 -15.04 3.53
C ARG A 278 -2.71 -14.75 5.04
N ASP A 279 -1.68 -15.05 5.82
CA ASP A 279 -1.63 -14.60 7.21
C ASP A 279 -1.54 -13.08 7.23
N ARG A 280 -2.42 -12.45 8.03
CA ARG A 280 -2.51 -11.00 8.18
C ARG A 280 -2.43 -10.58 9.65
N GLN A 281 -1.98 -11.47 10.53
CA GLN A 281 -1.70 -11.17 11.93
C GLN A 281 -0.36 -10.44 12.06
N TYR A 282 -0.24 -9.28 11.40
CA TYR A 282 1.02 -8.53 11.27
C TYR A 282 1.67 -8.17 12.62
N TRP A 283 0.89 -8.12 13.69
CA TRP A 283 1.40 -7.95 15.04
C TRP A 283 2.31 -9.09 15.52
N ASN A 284 2.20 -10.29 14.94
CA ASN A 284 3.04 -11.45 15.26
C ASN A 284 4.25 -11.59 14.34
N PHE A 285 4.36 -10.75 13.30
CA PHE A 285 5.42 -10.90 12.31
C PHE A 285 6.74 -10.37 12.89
N ALA A 286 7.84 -11.04 12.54
CA ALA A 286 9.16 -10.44 12.72
C ALA A 286 9.26 -9.17 11.86
N ALA A 287 10.01 -8.17 12.32
CA ALA A 287 10.23 -6.90 11.62
C ALA A 287 11.00 -7.07 10.30
N CYS A 288 11.55 -8.25 10.07
CA CYS A 288 12.08 -8.62 8.77
C CYS A 288 12.00 -10.13 8.58
N ASN A 289 11.96 -10.54 7.32
CA ASN A 289 12.12 -11.92 6.90
C ASN A 289 12.92 -11.98 5.59
N GLY A 290 13.71 -13.04 5.47
CA GLY A 290 14.67 -13.27 4.39
C GLY A 290 16.10 -13.26 4.92
N SER A 291 16.84 -14.33 4.64
CA SER A 291 18.28 -14.43 4.87
C SER A 291 19.02 -14.67 3.56
N ASP A 292 20.25 -14.16 3.42
CA ASP A 292 21.05 -14.32 2.20
C ASP A 292 21.71 -15.71 2.08
N THR A 293 22.09 -16.17 0.87
CA THR A 293 23.23 -15.63 0.10
C THR A 293 22.99 -14.82 -1.19
N PHE A 294 21.83 -14.85 -1.90
CA PHE A 294 21.68 -14.14 -3.21
C PHE A 294 20.23 -13.82 -3.68
N GLY A 295 19.23 -13.68 -2.81
CA GLY A 295 17.87 -13.43 -3.33
C GLY A 295 16.81 -12.89 -2.38
N THR A 296 16.95 -13.09 -1.07
CA THR A 296 15.96 -12.56 -0.12
C THR A 296 16.67 -12.01 1.11
N ASN A 297 16.91 -10.70 1.14
CA ASN A 297 17.59 -10.03 2.24
C ASN A 297 16.72 -8.90 2.81
N GLY A 298 15.48 -9.19 3.20
CA GLY A 298 14.66 -8.17 3.86
C GLY A 298 15.39 -7.58 5.08
N CYS A 299 16.03 -8.42 5.89
CA CYS A 299 16.64 -7.97 7.14
C CYS A 299 17.76 -6.94 7.00
N SER A 300 18.53 -6.87 5.90
CA SER A 300 19.52 -5.80 5.73
C SER A 300 18.91 -4.42 5.48
N GLY A 301 17.65 -4.36 5.07
CA GLY A 301 16.92 -3.10 4.87
C GLY A 301 16.15 -2.64 6.11
N SER A 302 16.08 -3.45 7.18
CA SER A 302 15.25 -3.13 8.35
C SER A 302 16.00 -2.24 9.35
N ASP A 303 15.26 -1.32 9.97
CA ASP A 303 15.76 -0.50 11.09
C ASP A 303 15.71 -1.25 12.43
N PHE A 304 15.09 -2.43 12.47
CA PHE A 304 14.90 -3.22 13.67
C PHE A 304 15.78 -4.47 13.65
N ALA A 305 16.25 -4.89 14.83
CA ALA A 305 17.04 -6.11 14.95
C ALA A 305 16.23 -7.34 14.51
N VAL A 306 16.92 -8.31 13.89
CA VAL A 306 16.32 -9.60 13.50
C VAL A 306 15.62 -10.24 14.70
N GLY A 307 14.39 -10.70 14.48
CA GLY A 307 13.55 -11.29 15.53
C GLY A 307 12.72 -10.30 16.34
N THR A 308 12.89 -8.98 16.16
CA THR A 308 11.96 -7.98 16.71
C THR A 308 10.56 -8.24 16.18
N ILE A 309 9.55 -8.28 17.04
CA ILE A 309 8.15 -8.49 16.63
C ILE A 309 7.47 -7.15 16.37
N ILE A 310 6.87 -6.96 15.20
CA ILE A 310 6.31 -5.66 14.76
C ILE A 310 5.29 -5.14 15.78
N GLY A 311 4.36 -5.99 16.23
CA GLY A 311 3.31 -5.59 17.17
C GLY A 311 3.80 -5.11 18.54
N THR A 312 5.07 -5.35 18.88
CA THR A 312 5.68 -4.89 20.14
C THR A 312 6.26 -3.48 20.06
N ILE A 313 6.41 -2.93 18.85
CA ILE A 313 6.98 -1.60 18.60
C ILE A 313 5.92 -0.54 18.91
N ASN A 314 6.28 0.48 19.70
CA ASN A 314 5.43 1.61 20.09
C ASN A 314 6.00 2.94 19.63
#